data_AF-A0A3A8K9G3-F1
#
_entry.id   AF-A0A3A8K9G3-F1
#
_cell.length_a   1.000
_cell.length_b   1.000
_cell.length_c   1.000
_cell.angle_alpha   90.00
_cell.angle_beta   90.00
_cell.angle_gamma   90.00
#
_symmetry.space_group_name_H-M   'P 1'
#
loop_
_entity.id
_entity.type
_entity.pdbx_description
1 polymer ?
#
loop_
_entity_poly.entity_id
_entity_poly.type
_entity_poly.pdbx_seq_one_letter_code
_entity_poly.pdbx_strand_id
1 'polypeptide(L)'
;MKPSPTSLWSDVLVILGMVGLPLVLVLMGPGVKRSESVHFVNGLDVPVQIVAGDNRFDVPAEGRIKREIRRGLVDVDVSAKGVSLVHDTLYVSGDKDVRVYNVLGAAPLFMDAVRYTSSSAKNVNAPERFPQPLGGTTFQEFDHVDYAFVEPPRSLSVDERQSGSISRSHLGVLPGGWKMTLRFLLAGNRPAEAGRVAQAVLRARPDAPELSEAASLGMMALEQTEGVLAATAIAREWRDANLEDFDAHRLWARQMRRTGRNEETRAYYARALSQAPDSMLLATMLARTEPGPEATARLETLRRAHPESPLPRWGLSLRYLRENRWAEALVLLDAMEQEETHYDIFLEEHLRALTALGRREEAVKRFSQRLFEDEKASVGWRDVLLYARLLGRGPNDAGAKDLQKLIARAVEGRSEELLRAWLEASLGESKVRALPAGLDVNNASVVAVRVLTALAKSPESAARVCATANRAGFSQVGTEAGLLLAGEFERLGDSALAAKTLEATGLELTFEELRDTVHGARTVESLAALDGAERAALHLVVARRLEARGANAQKAYALARQEAVLPGPVTTALARWPVPVASGSVAGVGTP
;
A
#
# COMPACT_ATOMS: atom_id res chain seq x y z
N MET A 1 -44.79 -31.89 77.48
CA MET A 1 -44.67 -30.43 77.29
C MET A 1 -45.16 -30.09 75.88
N LYS A 2 -46.27 -29.34 75.76
CA LYS A 2 -46.83 -28.90 74.48
C LYS A 2 -46.05 -27.67 74.00
N PRO A 3 -45.54 -27.61 72.77
CA PRO A 3 -44.93 -26.40 72.23
C PRO A 3 -46.02 -25.35 71.95
N SER A 4 -45.75 -24.08 72.26
CA SER A 4 -46.70 -22.99 72.06
C SER A 4 -46.76 -22.57 70.58
N PRO A 5 -47.92 -22.15 70.04
CA PRO A 5 -48.09 -21.93 68.60
C PRO A 5 -47.62 -20.53 68.11
N THR A 6 -46.92 -19.75 68.93
CA THR A 6 -46.69 -18.31 68.66
C THR A 6 -45.30 -17.95 68.15
N SER A 7 -44.35 -18.90 67.99
CA SER A 7 -42.98 -18.57 67.53
C SER A 7 -42.74 -18.76 66.03
N LEU A 8 -43.59 -19.52 65.33
CA LEU A 8 -43.37 -19.82 63.91
C LEU A 8 -43.62 -18.62 62.98
N TRP A 9 -44.44 -17.66 63.38
CA TRP A 9 -44.73 -16.48 62.56
C TRP A 9 -43.74 -15.32 62.76
N SER A 10 -43.08 -15.21 63.91
CA SER A 10 -42.01 -14.21 64.09
C SER A 10 -40.75 -14.57 63.31
N ASP A 11 -40.41 -15.86 63.26
CA ASP A 11 -39.16 -16.31 62.65
C ASP A 11 -39.26 -16.30 61.11
N VAL A 12 -40.46 -16.55 60.55
CA VAL A 12 -40.71 -16.42 59.10
C VAL A 12 -40.70 -14.96 58.64
N LEU A 13 -41.20 -14.01 59.45
CA LEU A 13 -41.15 -12.58 59.12
C LEU A 13 -39.74 -12.00 59.20
N VAL A 14 -38.90 -12.46 60.13
CA VAL A 14 -37.50 -12.03 60.22
C VAL A 14 -36.65 -12.62 59.09
N ILE A 15 -36.91 -13.86 58.67
CA ILE A 15 -36.20 -14.48 57.53
C ILE A 15 -36.65 -13.87 56.19
N LEU A 16 -37.95 -13.56 56.01
CA LEU A 16 -38.40 -12.79 54.83
C LEU A 16 -37.85 -11.35 54.83
N GLY A 17 -37.67 -10.74 56.00
CA GLY A 17 -37.03 -9.42 56.13
C GLY A 17 -35.52 -9.43 55.90
N MET A 18 -34.79 -10.48 56.29
CA MET A 18 -33.34 -10.57 56.11
C MET A 18 -32.90 -11.12 54.76
N VAL A 19 -33.71 -11.96 54.10
CA VAL A 19 -33.38 -12.54 52.78
C VAL A 19 -34.12 -11.82 51.66
N GLY A 20 -35.37 -11.37 51.90
CA GLY A 20 -36.17 -10.66 50.91
C GLY A 20 -35.66 -9.24 50.64
N LEU A 21 -35.19 -8.50 51.65
CA LEU A 21 -34.72 -7.12 51.46
C LEU A 21 -33.43 -7.00 50.64
N PRO A 22 -32.37 -7.82 50.84
CA PRO A 22 -31.19 -7.77 49.96
C PRO A 22 -31.47 -8.32 48.56
N LEU A 23 -32.36 -9.31 48.41
CA LEU A 23 -32.71 -9.84 47.09
C LEU A 23 -33.58 -8.86 46.29
N VAL A 24 -34.49 -8.13 46.96
CA VAL A 24 -35.25 -7.01 46.36
C VAL A 24 -34.35 -5.79 46.13
N LEU A 25 -33.32 -5.52 46.94
CA LEU A 25 -32.34 -4.46 46.65
C LEU A 25 -31.39 -4.80 45.48
N VAL A 26 -31.13 -6.08 45.20
CA VAL A 26 -30.32 -6.54 44.06
C VAL A 26 -31.15 -6.70 42.78
N LEU A 27 -32.43 -7.10 42.88
CA LEU A 27 -33.33 -7.27 41.72
C LEU A 27 -34.17 -6.02 41.41
N MET A 28 -34.44 -5.17 42.41
CA MET A 28 -35.07 -3.85 42.27
C MET A 28 -34.11 -2.72 42.62
N GLY A 29 -32.80 -2.88 42.39
CA GLY A 29 -31.93 -1.72 42.14
C GLY A 29 -32.27 -1.18 40.75
N PRO A 30 -33.24 -0.27 40.59
CA PRO A 30 -33.72 0.13 39.28
C PRO A 30 -32.71 1.16 38.78
N GLY A 31 -32.07 0.87 37.66
CA GLY A 31 -31.89 1.94 36.69
C GLY A 31 -31.06 3.15 37.11
N VAL A 32 -29.95 2.98 37.83
CA VAL A 32 -28.81 3.84 37.47
C VAL A 32 -28.28 3.28 36.15
N LYS A 33 -28.99 3.61 35.05
CA LYS A 33 -28.44 3.47 33.70
C LYS A 33 -27.20 4.36 33.70
N ARG A 34 -26.06 3.79 34.09
CA ARG A 34 -24.79 4.51 34.06
C ARG A 34 -24.51 4.76 32.59
N SER A 35 -24.68 6.00 32.19
CA SER A 35 -24.24 6.50 30.91
C SER A 35 -22.83 7.04 31.07
N GLU A 36 -22.08 6.98 29.98
CA GLU A 36 -20.80 7.64 29.83
C GLU A 36 -20.90 8.64 28.70
N SER A 37 -20.19 9.75 28.90
CA SER A 37 -19.94 10.72 27.87
C SER A 37 -19.06 10.12 26.75
N VAL A 38 -19.59 10.06 25.53
CA VAL A 38 -18.85 9.69 24.31
C VAL A 38 -18.85 10.88 23.36
N HIS A 39 -17.67 11.21 22.82
CA HIS A 39 -17.48 12.20 21.78
C HIS A 39 -17.57 11.53 20.42
N PHE A 40 -18.58 11.87 19.63
CA PHE A 40 -18.72 11.45 18.24
C PHE A 40 -18.07 12.50 17.35
N VAL A 41 -17.02 12.14 16.63
CA VAL A 41 -16.21 13.05 15.81
C VAL A 41 -16.32 12.63 14.35
N ASN A 42 -16.78 13.54 13.50
CA ASN A 42 -16.93 13.31 12.08
C ASN A 42 -15.78 13.97 11.32
N GLY A 43 -14.93 13.18 10.67
CA GLY A 43 -13.85 13.66 9.80
C GLY A 43 -14.25 13.86 8.35
N LEU A 44 -15.50 13.56 7.99
CA LEU A 44 -16.02 13.73 6.64
C LEU A 44 -16.45 15.18 6.42
N ASP A 45 -16.33 15.63 5.18
CA ASP A 45 -16.82 16.94 4.70
C ASP A 45 -18.32 16.93 4.36
N VAL A 46 -19.02 15.85 4.74
CA VAL A 46 -20.47 15.73 4.73
C VAL A 46 -20.99 15.41 6.14
N PRO A 47 -22.18 15.91 6.53
CA PRO A 47 -22.78 15.52 7.79
C PRO A 47 -23.16 14.03 7.77
N VAL A 48 -23.09 13.39 8.94
CA VAL A 48 -23.49 12.00 9.13
C VAL A 48 -24.59 11.89 10.18
N GLN A 49 -25.44 10.90 10.01
CA GLN A 49 -26.43 10.52 11.00
C GLN A 49 -25.97 9.24 11.71
N ILE A 50 -26.02 9.28 13.04
CA ILE A 50 -25.59 8.17 13.89
C ILE A 50 -26.79 7.67 14.70
N VAL A 51 -26.96 6.35 14.74
CA VAL A 51 -27.84 5.64 15.66
C VAL A 51 -26.97 4.81 16.59
N ALA A 52 -26.85 5.20 17.85
CA ALA A 52 -26.04 4.53 18.87
C ALA A 52 -26.95 4.00 19.99
N GLY A 53 -27.28 2.71 19.92
CA GLY A 53 -28.37 2.12 20.71
C GLY A 53 -29.69 2.85 20.45
N ASP A 54 -30.31 3.39 21.50
CA ASP A 54 -31.59 4.12 21.40
C ASP A 54 -31.43 5.60 20.96
N ASN A 55 -30.20 6.09 20.78
CA ASN A 55 -29.93 7.49 20.49
C ASN A 55 -29.74 7.73 18.99
N ARG A 56 -30.53 8.61 18.38
CA ARG A 56 -30.34 9.08 17.00
C ARG A 56 -29.99 10.57 16.97
N PHE A 57 -28.92 10.93 16.28
CA PHE A 57 -28.47 12.31 16.17
C PHE A 57 -27.59 12.53 14.94
N ASP A 58 -27.49 13.77 14.49
CA ASP A 58 -26.61 14.16 13.39
C ASP A 58 -25.31 14.76 13.92
N VAL A 59 -24.20 14.44 13.26
CA VAL A 59 -22.87 15.02 13.51
C VAL A 59 -22.50 15.87 12.29
N PRO A 60 -22.23 17.18 12.45
CA PRO A 60 -21.93 18.05 11.32
C PRO A 60 -20.66 17.62 10.59
N ALA A 61 -20.52 18.05 9.34
CA ALA A 61 -19.29 17.88 8.55
C ALA A 61 -18.09 18.48 9.31
N GLU A 62 -16.98 17.73 9.38
CA GLU A 62 -15.77 18.07 10.14
C GLU A 62 -16.05 18.48 11.60
N GLY A 63 -17.17 18.00 12.13
CA GLY A 63 -17.73 18.42 13.39
C GLY A 63 -17.61 17.36 14.47
N ARG A 64 -18.06 17.72 15.68
CA ARG A 64 -18.15 16.78 16.80
C ARG A 64 -19.36 17.06 17.66
N ILE A 65 -19.82 16.03 18.34
CA ILE A 65 -20.91 16.15 19.32
C ILE A 65 -20.67 15.22 20.50
N LYS A 66 -21.08 15.67 21.69
CA LYS A 66 -21.01 14.89 22.92
C LYS A 66 -22.38 14.27 23.22
N ARG A 67 -22.41 12.98 23.55
CA ARG A 67 -23.63 12.24 23.90
C ARG A 67 -23.40 11.30 25.07
N GLU A 68 -24.45 11.08 25.85
CA GLU A 68 -24.47 10.12 26.95
C GLU A 68 -24.90 8.75 26.41
N ILE A 69 -23.99 7.78 26.45
CA ILE A 69 -24.19 6.43 25.91
C ILE A 69 -24.17 5.42 27.06
N ARG A 70 -25.05 4.44 27.03
CA ARG A 70 -25.13 3.40 28.08
C ARG A 70 -23.82 2.60 28.14
N ARG A 71 -23.31 2.33 29.35
CA ARG A 71 -22.20 1.38 29.55
C ARG A 71 -22.53 -0.01 29.01
N GLY A 72 -21.53 -0.71 28.46
CA GLY A 72 -21.66 -2.05 27.89
C GLY A 72 -21.58 -2.08 26.36
N LEU A 73 -22.08 -3.15 25.75
CA LEU A 73 -22.13 -3.28 24.29
C LEU A 73 -23.21 -2.36 23.71
N VAL A 74 -22.84 -1.57 22.71
CA VAL A 74 -23.71 -0.62 22.01
C VAL A 74 -23.44 -0.73 20.53
N ASP A 75 -24.48 -1.05 19.76
CA ASP A 75 -24.43 -1.00 18.31
C ASP A 75 -24.53 0.44 17.83
N VAL A 76 -23.71 0.77 16.84
CA VAL A 76 -23.58 2.09 16.24
C VAL A 76 -23.70 1.96 14.74
N ASP A 77 -24.82 2.43 14.20
CA ASP A 77 -25.04 2.58 12.77
C ASP A 77 -24.72 4.01 12.35
N VAL A 78 -23.89 4.15 11.31
CA VAL A 78 -23.58 5.45 10.71
C VAL A 78 -24.10 5.47 9.28
N SER A 79 -24.80 6.54 8.93
CA SER A 79 -25.27 6.78 7.57
C SER A 79 -24.97 8.20 7.10
N ALA A 80 -24.81 8.38 5.79
CA ALA A 80 -24.73 9.70 5.17
C ALA A 80 -25.64 9.73 3.95
N LYS A 81 -26.46 10.79 3.83
CA LYS A 81 -27.42 10.94 2.73
C LYS A 81 -28.33 9.70 2.54
N GLY A 82 -28.68 9.02 3.63
CA GLY A 82 -29.52 7.81 3.62
C GLY A 82 -28.79 6.51 3.25
N VAL A 83 -27.50 6.55 2.94
CA VAL A 83 -26.68 5.38 2.67
C VAL A 83 -25.99 4.93 3.96
N SER A 84 -26.13 3.65 4.31
CA SER A 84 -25.41 3.07 5.45
C SER A 84 -23.92 2.99 5.13
N LEU A 85 -23.09 3.54 6.02
CA LEU A 85 -21.63 3.62 5.86
C LEU A 85 -20.91 2.52 6.65
N VAL A 86 -21.31 2.33 7.91
CA VAL A 86 -20.73 1.33 8.82
C VAL A 86 -21.73 0.94 9.90
N HIS A 87 -21.65 -0.31 10.35
CA HIS A 87 -22.27 -0.82 11.57
C HIS A 87 -21.16 -1.35 12.47
N ASP A 88 -20.97 -0.72 13.62
CA ASP A 88 -19.97 -1.10 14.63
C ASP A 88 -20.65 -1.54 15.92
N THR A 89 -20.04 -2.47 16.65
CA THR A 89 -20.42 -2.77 18.04
C THR A 89 -19.31 -2.27 18.98
N LEU A 90 -19.65 -1.30 19.82
CA LEU A 90 -18.71 -0.68 20.76
C LEU A 90 -18.91 -1.24 22.16
N TYR A 91 -17.82 -1.42 22.90
CA TYR A 91 -17.89 -1.66 24.34
C TYR A 91 -17.55 -0.39 25.11
N VAL A 92 -18.56 0.27 25.67
CA VAL A 92 -18.40 1.50 26.44
C VAL A 92 -18.06 1.14 27.90
N SER A 93 -16.79 1.30 28.26
CA SER A 93 -16.28 1.03 29.60
C SER A 93 -16.66 2.16 30.57
N GLY A 94 -16.46 1.98 31.88
CA GLY A 94 -16.92 2.94 32.91
C GLY A 94 -15.80 3.64 33.70
N ASP A 95 -14.56 3.42 33.30
CA ASP A 95 -13.33 3.71 34.04
C ASP A 95 -12.41 4.71 33.31
N LYS A 96 -12.86 5.27 32.18
CA LYS A 96 -12.08 6.16 31.30
C LYS A 96 -12.57 7.60 31.36
N ASP A 97 -11.65 8.55 31.21
CA ASP A 97 -11.96 9.99 31.27
C ASP A 97 -12.64 10.46 29.97
N VAL A 98 -12.13 10.03 28.82
CA VAL A 98 -12.63 10.44 27.50
C VAL A 98 -12.79 9.25 26.59
N ARG A 99 -13.94 9.18 25.90
CA ARG A 99 -14.23 8.16 24.88
C ARG A 99 -14.57 8.86 23.58
N VAL A 100 -13.98 8.37 22.50
CA VAL A 100 -14.13 8.98 21.18
C VAL A 100 -14.57 7.91 20.20
N TYR A 101 -15.71 8.13 19.57
CA TYR A 101 -16.10 7.45 18.34
C TYR A 101 -15.75 8.34 17.15
N ASN A 102 -14.66 8.00 16.48
CA ASN A 102 -14.19 8.64 15.26
C ASN A 102 -14.88 7.98 14.06
N VAL A 103 -15.83 8.68 13.44
CA VAL A 103 -16.60 8.15 12.31
C VAL A 103 -15.65 7.67 11.21
N LEU A 104 -15.70 6.36 10.91
CA LEU A 104 -14.85 5.67 9.93
C LEU A 104 -13.32 5.77 10.21
N GLY A 105 -12.93 6.19 11.41
CA GLY A 105 -11.54 6.54 11.73
C GLY A 105 -11.04 7.76 10.95
N ALA A 106 -11.94 8.53 10.33
CA ALA A 106 -11.60 9.53 9.32
C ALA A 106 -11.15 10.88 9.92
N ALA A 107 -11.52 11.22 11.16
CA ALA A 107 -11.08 12.47 11.78
C ALA A 107 -9.59 12.42 12.16
N PRO A 108 -8.83 13.51 11.92
CA PRO A 108 -7.40 13.58 12.21
C PRO A 108 -7.18 13.89 13.69
N LEU A 109 -7.56 12.92 14.53
CA LEU A 109 -7.37 12.97 15.97
C LEU A 109 -5.88 13.00 16.28
N PHE A 110 -5.52 13.74 17.32
CA PHE A 110 -4.16 13.75 17.84
C PHE A 110 -4.14 13.84 19.36
N MET A 111 -3.08 13.31 19.96
CA MET A 111 -2.74 13.54 21.36
C MET A 111 -1.44 14.33 21.44
N ASP A 112 -1.41 15.35 22.27
CA ASP A 112 -0.21 16.13 22.55
C ASP A 112 0.01 16.32 24.05
N ALA A 113 1.27 16.50 24.45
CA ALA A 113 1.68 16.77 25.81
C ALA A 113 2.05 18.26 25.95
N VAL A 114 1.09 19.05 26.44
CA VAL A 114 1.24 20.49 26.67
C VAL A 114 2.09 20.72 27.92
N ARG A 115 3.28 21.29 27.74
CA ARG A 115 4.20 21.56 28.85
C ARG A 115 4.15 23.03 29.27
N TYR A 116 3.86 23.25 30.54
CA TYR A 116 3.93 24.54 31.19
C TYR A 116 5.23 24.60 32.01
N THR A 117 6.08 25.57 31.71
CA THR A 117 7.33 25.82 32.46
C THR A 117 7.26 27.20 33.11
N SER A 118 7.79 27.32 34.33
CA SER A 118 7.99 28.63 34.94
C SER A 118 8.91 29.48 34.05
N SER A 119 8.70 30.80 34.05
CA SER A 119 9.50 31.76 33.26
C SER A 119 11.01 31.67 33.55
N SER A 120 11.40 31.20 34.73
CA SER A 120 12.78 30.97 35.18
C SER A 120 13.44 29.71 34.60
N ALA A 121 12.66 28.74 34.10
CA ALA A 121 13.13 27.43 33.62
C ALA A 121 12.98 27.28 32.10
N LYS A 122 13.11 28.38 31.35
CA LYS A 122 12.96 28.42 29.89
C LYS A 122 14.12 27.69 29.21
N ASN A 123 14.03 26.38 29.16
CA ASN A 123 15.01 25.54 28.47
C ASN A 123 14.75 25.68 26.96
N VAL A 124 15.52 26.55 26.30
CA VAL A 124 15.36 26.93 24.88
C VAL A 124 15.55 25.75 23.92
N ASN A 125 16.05 24.62 24.41
CA ASN A 125 16.44 23.46 23.60
C ASN A 125 15.54 22.22 23.78
N ALA A 126 14.32 22.35 24.30
CA ALA A 126 13.41 21.21 24.32
C ALA A 126 13.02 20.85 22.86
N PRO A 127 13.23 19.60 22.40
CA PRO A 127 12.86 19.21 21.06
C PRO A 127 11.36 19.41 20.85
N GLU A 128 11.01 20.04 19.74
CA GLU A 128 9.61 20.20 19.31
C GLU A 128 9.00 18.81 19.17
N ARG A 129 7.98 18.53 19.99
CA ARG A 129 7.26 17.25 19.94
C ARG A 129 6.12 17.39 18.96
N PHE A 130 6.08 16.49 17.99
CA PHE A 130 4.95 16.41 17.07
C PHE A 130 3.77 15.72 17.77
N PRO A 131 2.53 16.21 17.58
CA PRO A 131 1.35 15.54 18.07
C PRO A 131 1.30 14.08 17.60
N GLN A 132 0.97 13.16 18.50
CA GLN A 132 0.80 11.76 18.16
C GLN A 132 -0.50 11.59 17.37
N PRO A 133 -0.48 11.15 16.10
CA PRO A 133 -1.69 10.97 15.32
C PRO A 133 -2.46 9.74 15.79
N LEU A 134 -3.77 9.91 15.99
CA LEU A 134 -4.72 8.91 16.46
C LEU A 134 -5.83 8.61 15.44
N GLY A 135 -5.71 9.10 14.21
CA GLY A 135 -6.61 8.72 13.11
C GLY A 135 -6.46 7.25 12.70
N GLY A 136 -7.41 6.74 11.92
CA GLY A 136 -7.44 5.34 11.45
C GLY A 136 -8.24 4.36 12.31
N THR A 137 -8.52 4.73 13.56
CA THR A 137 -9.28 3.91 14.53
C THR A 137 -10.64 4.52 14.81
N THR A 138 -11.70 3.70 14.75
CA THR A 138 -13.10 4.13 14.92
C THR A 138 -13.49 4.39 16.37
N PHE A 139 -12.97 3.63 17.34
CA PHE A 139 -13.28 3.84 18.75
C PHE A 139 -12.02 3.78 19.61
N GLN A 140 -11.85 4.78 20.46
CA GLN A 140 -10.71 4.89 21.37
C GLN A 140 -11.17 5.44 22.72
N GLU A 141 -10.55 4.94 23.78
CA GLU A 141 -10.76 5.41 25.14
C GLU A 141 -9.42 5.89 25.71
N PHE A 142 -9.46 7.01 26.45
CA PHE A 142 -8.28 7.69 26.95
C PHE A 142 -8.41 7.92 28.45
N ASP A 143 -7.31 7.63 29.15
CA ASP A 143 -7.11 8.00 30.55
C ASP A 143 -6.38 9.34 30.63
N HIS A 144 -6.65 10.10 31.69
CA HIS A 144 -5.92 11.30 32.08
C HIS A 144 -5.83 12.34 30.97
N VAL A 145 -6.96 12.70 30.37
CA VAL A 145 -7.05 13.79 29.37
C VAL A 145 -7.40 15.11 30.05
N ASP A 146 -6.44 16.02 30.18
CA ASP A 146 -6.68 17.32 30.83
C ASP A 146 -7.50 18.27 29.95
N TYR A 147 -7.25 18.24 28.63
CA TYR A 147 -7.94 19.08 27.66
C TYR A 147 -8.52 18.21 26.53
N ALA A 148 -9.83 17.93 26.60
CA ALA A 148 -10.53 17.13 25.60
C ALA A 148 -11.27 18.04 24.61
N PHE A 149 -10.71 18.20 23.41
CA PHE A 149 -11.24 19.02 22.32
C PHE A 149 -11.46 20.49 22.69
N VAL A 150 -10.63 21.01 23.57
CA VAL A 150 -10.60 22.42 23.97
C VAL A 150 -9.15 22.86 23.91
N GLU A 151 -8.91 24.04 23.33
CA GLU A 151 -7.56 24.57 23.23
C GLU A 151 -6.97 24.75 24.65
N PRO A 152 -5.79 24.17 24.94
CA PRO A 152 -5.14 24.37 26.21
C PRO A 152 -4.87 25.86 26.47
N PRO A 153 -5.04 26.35 27.71
CA PRO A 153 -4.74 27.74 28.02
C PRO A 153 -3.25 28.02 27.77
N ARG A 154 -2.93 29.24 27.33
CA ARG A 154 -1.54 29.65 27.04
C ARG A 154 -0.65 29.73 28.29
N SER A 155 -1.25 29.84 29.47
CA SER A 155 -0.58 29.86 30.76
C SER A 155 -1.43 29.17 31.82
N LEU A 156 -0.78 28.62 32.85
CA LEU A 156 -1.42 28.06 34.03
C LEU A 156 -0.90 28.78 35.27
N SER A 157 -1.79 29.07 36.21
CA SER A 157 -1.40 29.47 37.55
C SER A 157 -0.96 28.22 38.31
N VAL A 158 0.28 28.21 38.79
CA VAL A 158 0.87 27.10 39.54
C VAL A 158 1.27 27.64 40.91
N ASP A 159 1.04 26.86 41.96
CA ASP A 159 1.47 27.20 43.32
C ASP A 159 2.99 27.42 43.35
N GLU A 160 3.46 28.49 44.00
CA GLU A 160 4.88 28.85 44.09
C GLU A 160 5.76 27.71 44.65
N ARG A 161 5.16 26.79 45.40
CA ARG A 161 5.84 25.60 45.95
C ARG A 161 6.09 24.50 44.92
N GLN A 162 5.38 24.49 43.79
CA GLN A 162 5.60 23.56 42.68
C GLN A 162 6.59 24.19 41.68
N SER A 163 7.86 24.24 42.07
CA SER A 163 8.93 24.61 41.14
C SER A 163 9.19 23.45 40.17
N GLY A 164 8.75 23.58 38.92
CA GLY A 164 8.96 22.54 37.90
C GLY A 164 8.17 22.76 36.61
N SER A 165 8.32 21.81 35.68
CA SER A 165 7.48 21.74 34.48
C SER A 165 6.26 20.87 34.73
N ILE A 166 5.05 21.38 34.47
CA ILE A 166 3.83 20.59 34.51
C ILE A 166 3.50 20.16 33.08
N SER A 167 3.25 18.87 32.89
CA SER A 167 2.75 18.34 31.62
C SER A 167 1.26 18.07 31.75
N ARG A 168 0.49 18.50 30.76
CA ARG A 168 -0.93 18.23 30.61
C ARG A 168 -1.18 17.55 29.27
N SER A 169 -2.15 16.67 29.19
CA SER A 169 -2.52 16.00 27.94
C SER A 169 -3.61 16.78 27.20
N HIS A 170 -3.48 16.87 25.89
CA HIS A 170 -4.45 17.51 25.00
C HIS A 170 -4.86 16.53 23.91
N LEU A 171 -6.14 16.19 23.88
CA LEU A 171 -6.77 15.44 22.81
C LEU A 171 -7.50 16.41 21.89
N GLY A 172 -7.09 16.49 20.62
CA GLY A 172 -7.65 17.43 19.66
C GLY A 172 -8.02 16.80 18.33
N VAL A 173 -8.57 17.62 17.44
CA VAL A 173 -8.81 17.31 16.02
C VAL A 173 -8.12 18.38 15.20
N LEU A 174 -7.25 18.00 14.27
CA LEU A 174 -6.64 18.96 13.35
C LEU A 174 -7.60 19.34 12.21
N PRO A 175 -7.43 20.52 11.60
CA PRO A 175 -8.19 20.88 10.41
C PRO A 175 -7.80 19.99 9.20
N GLY A 176 -8.71 19.87 8.24
CA GLY A 176 -8.49 19.16 6.98
C GLY A 176 -9.09 17.75 6.90
N GLY A 177 -9.91 17.37 7.89
CA GLY A 177 -10.73 16.16 7.87
C GLY A 177 -9.96 14.88 7.50
N TRP A 178 -10.61 14.02 6.73
CA TRP A 178 -10.05 12.74 6.27
C TRP A 178 -8.77 12.87 5.46
N LYS A 179 -8.57 13.97 4.71
CA LYS A 179 -7.33 14.20 3.94
C LYS A 179 -6.12 14.29 4.87
N MET A 180 -6.27 14.97 6.00
CA MET A 180 -5.22 15.05 7.01
C MET A 180 -4.95 13.70 7.67
N THR A 181 -5.99 12.90 7.94
CA THR A 181 -5.84 11.54 8.47
C THR A 181 -5.05 10.64 7.53
N LEU A 182 -5.38 10.64 6.23
CA LEU A 182 -4.63 9.87 5.24
C LEU A 182 -3.16 10.31 5.19
N ARG A 183 -2.89 11.62 5.20
CA ARG A 183 -1.52 12.15 5.25
C ARG A 183 -0.77 11.67 6.49
N PHE A 184 -1.39 11.68 7.67
CA PHE A 184 -0.79 11.19 8.91
C PHE A 184 -0.50 9.70 8.89
N LEU A 185 -1.46 8.89 8.43
CA LEU A 185 -1.28 7.45 8.36
C LEU A 185 -0.18 7.09 7.36
N LEU A 186 -0.13 7.77 6.20
CA LEU A 186 0.93 7.56 5.21
C LEU A 186 2.30 8.05 5.72
N ALA A 187 2.37 9.24 6.33
CA ALA A 187 3.61 9.77 6.91
C ALA A 187 4.12 8.92 8.08
N GLY A 188 3.21 8.32 8.86
CA GLY A 188 3.50 7.41 9.96
C GLY A 188 3.76 5.96 9.54
N ASN A 189 3.87 5.67 8.24
CA ASN A 189 4.05 4.33 7.70
C ASN A 189 2.98 3.32 8.17
N ARG A 190 1.72 3.78 8.24
CA ARG A 190 0.50 2.99 8.51
C ARG A 190 -0.41 2.89 7.27
N PRO A 191 0.09 2.44 6.09
CA PRO A 191 -0.67 2.48 4.84
C PRO A 191 -1.88 1.54 4.81
N ALA A 192 -1.88 0.43 5.56
CA ALA A 192 -3.07 -0.44 5.65
C ALA A 192 -4.26 0.27 6.30
N GLU A 193 -4.00 1.05 7.34
CA GLU A 193 -5.02 1.88 7.98
C GLU A 193 -5.44 3.05 7.10
N ALA A 194 -4.50 3.67 6.39
CA ALA A 194 -4.81 4.69 5.38
C ALA A 194 -5.77 4.12 4.31
N GLY A 195 -5.53 2.89 3.86
CA GLY A 195 -6.40 2.17 2.93
C GLY A 195 -7.82 1.97 3.45
N ARG A 196 -7.94 1.49 4.69
CA ARG A 196 -9.25 1.31 5.34
C ARG A 196 -10.01 2.63 5.43
N VAL A 197 -9.35 3.71 5.86
CA VAL A 197 -9.96 5.05 5.90
C VAL A 197 -10.35 5.49 4.50
N ALA A 198 -9.46 5.40 3.51
CA ALA A 198 -9.75 5.81 2.14
C ALA A 198 -10.94 5.05 1.54
N GLN A 199 -11.01 3.74 1.74
CA GLN A 199 -12.13 2.91 1.29
C GLN A 199 -13.44 3.29 1.99
N ALA A 200 -13.39 3.50 3.31
CA ALA A 200 -14.55 3.89 4.08
C ALA A 200 -15.07 5.28 3.65
N VAL A 201 -14.16 6.24 3.43
CA VAL A 201 -14.51 7.57 2.92
C VAL A 201 -15.06 7.48 1.49
N LEU A 202 -14.50 6.64 0.62
CA LEU A 202 -15.00 6.46 -0.75
C LEU A 202 -16.45 5.95 -0.78
N ARG A 203 -16.86 5.09 0.17
CA ARG A 203 -18.27 4.69 0.32
C ARG A 203 -19.18 5.88 0.67
N ALA A 204 -18.68 6.80 1.48
CA ALA A 204 -19.41 8.02 1.85
C ALA A 204 -19.35 9.12 0.77
N ARG A 205 -18.29 9.11 -0.04
CA ARG A 205 -17.96 10.07 -1.10
C ARG A 205 -17.52 9.36 -2.39
N PRO A 206 -18.45 8.71 -3.12
CA PRO A 206 -18.12 8.07 -4.40
C PRO A 206 -17.63 9.07 -5.47
N ASP A 207 -17.89 10.36 -5.27
CA ASP A 207 -17.53 11.47 -6.13
C ASP A 207 -16.12 12.03 -5.90
N ALA A 208 -15.32 11.42 -5.02
CA ALA A 208 -13.95 11.86 -4.68
C ALA A 208 -12.90 10.94 -5.36
N PRO A 209 -12.58 11.14 -6.66
CA PRO A 209 -11.68 10.26 -7.40
C PRO A 209 -10.26 10.25 -6.82
N GLU A 210 -9.84 11.28 -6.08
CA GLU A 210 -8.53 11.30 -5.41
C GLU A 210 -8.37 10.19 -4.36
N LEU A 211 -9.47 9.56 -3.91
CA LEU A 211 -9.45 8.46 -2.96
C LEU A 211 -9.12 7.11 -3.59
N SER A 212 -9.36 6.93 -4.89
CA SER A 212 -9.14 5.64 -5.56
C SER A 212 -7.68 5.22 -5.52
N GLU A 213 -6.76 6.18 -5.63
CA GLU A 213 -5.32 5.93 -5.48
C GLU A 213 -4.96 5.54 -4.04
N ALA A 214 -5.43 6.30 -3.05
CA ALA A 214 -5.17 6.01 -1.64
C ALA A 214 -5.76 4.66 -1.19
N ALA A 215 -6.95 4.31 -1.66
CA ALA A 215 -7.58 3.01 -1.45
C ALA A 215 -6.75 1.89 -2.09
N SER A 216 -6.33 2.07 -3.35
CA SER A 216 -5.48 1.10 -4.06
C SER A 216 -4.13 0.88 -3.36
N LEU A 217 -3.46 1.96 -2.92
CA LEU A 217 -2.21 1.89 -2.18
C LEU A 217 -2.39 1.17 -0.84
N GLY A 218 -3.44 1.52 -0.10
CA GLY A 218 -3.69 0.91 1.19
C GLY A 218 -4.10 -0.55 1.11
N MET A 219 -4.73 -0.98 0.01
CA MET A 219 -4.98 -2.39 -0.28
C MET A 219 -3.70 -3.17 -0.53
N MET A 220 -2.74 -2.60 -1.26
CA MET A 220 -1.41 -3.21 -1.42
C MET A 220 -0.67 -3.31 -0.08
N ALA A 221 -0.90 -2.38 0.85
CA ALA A 221 -0.34 -2.43 2.19
C ALA A 221 -1.04 -3.42 3.14
N LEU A 222 -2.35 -3.58 2.99
CA LEU A 222 -3.11 -4.57 3.74
C LEU A 222 -2.59 -5.98 3.48
N GLU A 223 -2.28 -6.27 2.22
CA GLU A 223 -1.64 -7.53 1.83
C GLU A 223 -0.36 -7.81 2.64
N GLN A 224 0.41 -6.77 3.00
CA GLN A 224 1.65 -6.89 3.74
C GLN A 224 1.44 -7.20 5.21
N THR A 225 0.31 -6.76 5.78
CA THR A 225 0.05 -6.81 7.23
C THR A 225 -0.90 -7.93 7.60
N GLU A 226 -1.86 -8.24 6.73
CA GLU A 226 -2.94 -9.21 6.95
C GLU A 226 -2.93 -10.36 5.92
N GLY A 227 -2.05 -10.29 4.91
CA GLY A 227 -1.86 -11.33 3.91
C GLY A 227 -2.76 -11.20 2.67
N VAL A 228 -2.43 -11.98 1.64
CA VAL A 228 -3.07 -11.91 0.32
C VAL A 228 -4.56 -12.29 0.32
N LEU A 229 -4.99 -13.16 1.23
CA LEU A 229 -6.40 -13.55 1.33
C LEU A 229 -7.27 -12.40 1.87
N ALA A 230 -6.79 -11.67 2.88
CA ALA A 230 -7.47 -10.48 3.39
C ALA A 230 -7.58 -9.42 2.30
N ALA A 231 -6.48 -9.13 1.59
CA ALA A 231 -6.47 -8.22 0.45
C ALA A 231 -7.44 -8.66 -0.67
N THR A 232 -7.54 -9.97 -0.94
CA THR A 232 -8.48 -10.51 -1.94
C THR A 232 -9.93 -10.32 -1.52
N ALA A 233 -10.26 -10.55 -0.25
CA ALA A 233 -11.61 -10.38 0.28
C ALA A 233 -12.06 -8.91 0.18
N ILE A 234 -11.22 -7.98 0.64
CA ILE A 234 -11.55 -6.55 0.57
C ILE A 234 -11.63 -6.06 -0.88
N ALA A 235 -10.78 -6.57 -1.79
CA ALA A 235 -10.85 -6.19 -3.21
C ALA A 235 -12.15 -6.65 -3.85
N ARG A 236 -12.66 -7.83 -3.44
CA ARG A 236 -13.98 -8.33 -3.87
C ARG A 236 -15.10 -7.43 -3.35
N GLU A 237 -15.09 -7.09 -2.07
CA GLU A 237 -16.10 -6.19 -1.50
C GLU A 237 -16.10 -4.82 -2.19
N TRP A 238 -14.91 -4.28 -2.49
CA TRP A 238 -14.81 -3.01 -3.19
C TRP A 238 -15.41 -3.08 -4.60
N ARG A 239 -15.09 -4.14 -5.37
CA ARG A 239 -15.71 -4.42 -6.66
C ARG A 239 -17.23 -4.54 -6.56
N ASP A 240 -17.73 -5.30 -5.58
CA ASP A 240 -19.18 -5.54 -5.43
C ASP A 240 -19.94 -4.27 -5.05
N ALA A 241 -19.30 -3.34 -4.34
CA ALA A 241 -19.85 -2.03 -4.04
C ALA A 241 -19.72 -1.03 -5.20
N ASN A 242 -18.86 -1.28 -6.21
CA ASN A 242 -18.53 -0.34 -7.28
C ASN A 242 -18.49 -1.07 -8.64
N LEU A 243 -19.65 -1.55 -9.10
CA LEU A 243 -19.77 -2.40 -10.29
C LEU A 243 -19.34 -1.74 -11.61
N GLU A 244 -19.28 -0.41 -11.65
CA GLU A 244 -18.85 0.37 -12.83
C GLU A 244 -17.42 0.91 -12.70
N ASP A 245 -16.71 0.60 -11.60
CA ASP A 245 -15.35 1.07 -11.35
C ASP A 245 -14.32 0.09 -11.91
N PHE A 246 -13.63 0.52 -12.97
CA PHE A 246 -12.55 -0.24 -13.61
C PHE A 246 -11.42 -0.60 -12.65
N ASP A 247 -11.04 0.30 -11.73
CA ASP A 247 -9.94 0.05 -10.81
C ASP A 247 -10.29 -0.95 -9.72
N ALA A 248 -11.53 -0.93 -9.22
CA ALA A 248 -12.02 -1.94 -8.30
C ALA A 248 -11.99 -3.34 -8.94
N HIS A 249 -12.46 -3.46 -10.18
CA HIS A 249 -12.38 -4.70 -10.95
C HIS A 249 -10.93 -5.13 -11.24
N ARG A 250 -10.07 -4.20 -11.65
CA ARG A 250 -8.64 -4.46 -11.93
C ARG A 250 -7.91 -4.97 -10.69
N LEU A 251 -8.13 -4.34 -9.53
CA LEU A 251 -7.49 -4.75 -8.28
C LEU A 251 -7.96 -6.14 -7.86
N TRP A 252 -9.25 -6.44 -7.92
CA TRP A 252 -9.76 -7.77 -7.59
C TRP A 252 -9.19 -8.84 -8.52
N ALA A 253 -9.19 -8.61 -9.83
CA ALA A 253 -8.61 -9.55 -10.80
C ALA A 253 -7.12 -9.80 -10.54
N ARG A 254 -6.36 -8.74 -10.22
CA ARG A 254 -4.95 -8.83 -9.82
C ARG A 254 -4.75 -9.71 -8.59
N GLN A 255 -5.54 -9.50 -7.53
CA GLN A 255 -5.42 -10.29 -6.29
C GLN A 255 -5.81 -11.76 -6.50
N MET A 256 -6.85 -12.02 -7.28
CA MET A 256 -7.23 -13.39 -7.65
C MET A 256 -6.12 -14.09 -8.47
N ARG A 257 -5.47 -13.38 -9.38
CA ARG A 257 -4.34 -13.95 -10.15
C ARG A 257 -3.17 -14.31 -9.24
N ARG A 258 -2.82 -13.44 -8.30
CA ARG A 258 -1.72 -13.67 -7.34
C ARG A 258 -1.98 -14.84 -6.39
N THR A 259 -3.24 -15.21 -6.20
CA THR A 259 -3.65 -16.39 -5.43
C THR A 259 -3.86 -17.63 -6.31
N GLY A 260 -3.49 -17.59 -7.59
CA GLY A 260 -3.65 -18.71 -8.52
C GLY A 260 -5.08 -18.94 -9.01
N ARG A 261 -6.01 -18.02 -8.74
CA ARG A 261 -7.46 -18.16 -8.98
C ARG A 261 -7.93 -17.42 -10.24
N ASN A 262 -7.06 -17.28 -11.25
CA ASN A 262 -7.38 -16.53 -12.46
C ASN A 262 -8.53 -17.16 -13.27
N GLU A 263 -8.65 -18.50 -13.26
CA GLU A 263 -9.75 -19.21 -13.94
C GLU A 263 -11.11 -18.90 -13.30
N GLU A 264 -11.18 -18.80 -11.97
CA GLU A 264 -12.39 -18.36 -11.27
C GLU A 264 -12.78 -16.93 -11.67
N THR A 265 -11.79 -16.04 -11.78
CA THR A 265 -12.00 -14.66 -12.22
C THR A 265 -12.51 -14.60 -13.66
N ARG A 266 -11.95 -15.41 -14.57
CA ARG A 266 -12.43 -15.50 -15.96
C ARG A 266 -13.87 -15.99 -16.03
N ALA A 267 -14.19 -17.06 -15.30
CA ALA A 267 -15.54 -17.60 -15.23
C ALA A 267 -16.55 -16.58 -14.66
N TYR A 268 -16.13 -15.80 -13.66
CA TYR A 268 -16.93 -14.70 -13.12
C TYR A 268 -17.26 -13.67 -14.20
N TYR A 269 -16.25 -13.15 -14.91
CA TYR A 269 -16.47 -12.12 -15.93
C TYR A 269 -17.24 -12.63 -17.14
N ALA A 270 -17.02 -13.88 -17.55
CA ALA A 270 -17.81 -14.50 -18.62
C ALA A 270 -19.30 -14.55 -18.27
N ARG A 271 -19.64 -14.94 -17.03
CA ARG A 271 -21.03 -14.96 -16.53
C ARG A 271 -21.60 -13.56 -16.34
N ALA A 272 -20.82 -12.62 -15.81
CA ALA A 272 -21.28 -11.25 -15.62
C ALA A 272 -21.58 -10.59 -16.98
N LEU A 273 -20.71 -10.80 -17.97
CA LEU A 273 -20.89 -10.29 -19.32
C LEU A 273 -22.08 -10.95 -20.03
N SER A 274 -22.38 -12.23 -19.79
CA SER A 274 -23.59 -12.84 -20.39
C SER A 274 -24.89 -12.26 -19.84
N GLN A 275 -24.87 -11.71 -18.62
CA GLN A 275 -26.00 -11.00 -18.01
C GLN A 275 -26.09 -9.53 -18.45
N ALA A 276 -24.96 -8.92 -18.81
CA ALA A 276 -24.86 -7.53 -19.27
C ALA A 276 -23.97 -7.46 -20.53
N PRO A 277 -24.46 -7.94 -21.71
CA PRO A 277 -23.65 -8.12 -22.91
C PRO A 277 -23.08 -6.82 -23.48
N ASP A 278 -23.71 -5.68 -23.18
CA ASP A 278 -23.28 -4.36 -23.65
C ASP A 278 -22.27 -3.67 -22.71
N SER A 279 -21.90 -4.30 -21.59
CA SER A 279 -20.96 -3.71 -20.64
C SER A 279 -19.51 -3.76 -21.17
N MET A 280 -19.02 -2.62 -21.64
CA MET A 280 -17.64 -2.45 -22.11
C MET A 280 -16.60 -2.77 -21.03
N LEU A 281 -16.91 -2.39 -19.78
CA LEU A 281 -16.08 -2.68 -18.62
C LEU A 281 -15.93 -4.20 -18.44
N LEU A 282 -17.03 -4.95 -18.37
CA LEU A 282 -16.99 -6.41 -18.17
C LEU A 282 -16.33 -7.13 -19.36
N ALA A 283 -16.58 -6.68 -20.59
CA ALA A 283 -15.95 -7.23 -21.78
C ALA A 283 -14.43 -7.02 -21.78
N THR A 284 -13.97 -5.82 -21.38
CA THR A 284 -12.54 -5.52 -21.22
C THR A 284 -11.92 -6.34 -20.09
N MET A 285 -12.62 -6.46 -18.95
CA MET A 285 -12.13 -7.25 -17.81
C MET A 285 -12.04 -8.74 -18.12
N LEU A 286 -12.98 -9.30 -18.88
CA LEU A 286 -12.88 -10.67 -19.40
C LEU A 286 -11.60 -10.84 -20.23
N ALA A 287 -11.35 -9.95 -21.19
CA ALA A 287 -10.15 -9.98 -22.02
C ALA A 287 -8.85 -9.94 -21.19
N ARG A 288 -8.83 -9.19 -20.08
CA ARG A 288 -7.67 -9.13 -19.18
C ARG A 288 -7.37 -10.47 -18.47
N THR A 289 -8.39 -11.30 -18.27
CA THR A 289 -8.26 -12.62 -17.60
C THR A 289 -8.05 -13.79 -18.57
N GLU A 290 -8.24 -13.54 -19.87
CA GLU A 290 -7.99 -14.51 -20.93
C GLU A 290 -6.49 -14.70 -21.24
N PRO A 291 -6.11 -15.87 -21.79
CA PRO A 291 -4.77 -16.10 -22.35
C PRO A 291 -4.43 -15.11 -23.46
N GLY A 292 -3.13 -14.91 -23.72
CA GLY A 292 -2.62 -13.86 -24.63
C GLY A 292 -3.36 -13.74 -25.97
N PRO A 293 -3.37 -14.78 -26.82
CA PRO A 293 -3.99 -14.67 -28.14
C PRO A 293 -5.50 -14.37 -28.11
N GLU A 294 -6.24 -14.99 -27.18
CA GLU A 294 -7.68 -14.77 -27.02
C GLU A 294 -7.98 -13.36 -26.52
N ALA A 295 -7.23 -12.92 -25.50
CA ALA A 295 -7.33 -11.59 -24.94
C ALA A 295 -7.07 -10.50 -26.00
N THR A 296 -6.01 -10.66 -26.79
CA THR A 296 -5.62 -9.71 -27.83
C THR A 296 -6.66 -9.65 -28.94
N ALA A 297 -7.13 -10.80 -29.44
CA ALA A 297 -8.20 -10.85 -30.45
C ALA A 297 -9.50 -10.21 -29.95
N ARG A 298 -9.86 -10.43 -28.67
CA ARG A 298 -11.03 -9.80 -28.04
C ARG A 298 -10.87 -8.29 -27.96
N LEU A 299 -9.74 -7.79 -27.45
CA LEU A 299 -9.48 -6.35 -27.34
C LEU A 299 -9.42 -5.65 -28.71
N GLU A 300 -8.82 -6.29 -29.72
CA GLU A 300 -8.84 -5.79 -31.10
C GLU A 300 -10.26 -5.70 -31.66
N THR A 301 -11.14 -6.65 -31.32
CA THR A 301 -12.56 -6.63 -31.70
C THR A 301 -13.32 -5.53 -30.98
N LEU A 302 -13.15 -5.42 -29.66
CA LEU A 302 -13.78 -4.37 -28.83
C LEU A 302 -13.37 -2.97 -29.30
N ARG A 303 -12.08 -2.73 -29.55
CA ARG A 303 -11.58 -1.44 -30.04
C ARG A 303 -12.14 -1.07 -31.42
N ARG A 304 -12.32 -2.05 -32.32
CA ARG A 304 -12.92 -1.80 -33.64
C ARG A 304 -14.40 -1.45 -33.54
N ALA A 305 -15.13 -2.11 -32.64
CA ALA A 305 -16.55 -1.86 -32.43
C ALA A 305 -16.82 -0.56 -31.63
N HIS A 306 -15.89 -0.17 -30.76
CA HIS A 306 -16.03 0.97 -29.84
C HIS A 306 -14.75 1.83 -29.82
N PRO A 307 -14.42 2.51 -30.93
CA PRO A 307 -13.19 3.29 -31.05
C PRO A 307 -13.07 4.46 -30.06
N GLU A 308 -14.22 4.96 -29.58
CA GLU A 308 -14.34 6.02 -28.58
C GLU A 308 -14.03 5.57 -27.15
N SER A 309 -14.08 4.26 -26.88
CA SER A 309 -13.84 3.75 -25.52
C SER A 309 -12.34 3.67 -25.22
N PRO A 310 -11.86 4.25 -24.10
CA PRO A 310 -10.46 4.16 -23.72
C PRO A 310 -10.09 2.77 -23.18
N LEU A 311 -11.05 2.02 -22.60
CA LEU A 311 -10.76 0.76 -21.89
C LEU A 311 -10.12 -0.33 -22.78
N PRO A 312 -10.67 -0.65 -23.98
CA PRO A 312 -10.02 -1.61 -24.87
C PRO A 312 -8.67 -1.13 -25.37
N ARG A 313 -8.50 0.18 -25.56
CA ARG A 313 -7.25 0.80 -26.02
C ARG A 313 -6.14 0.63 -24.98
N TRP A 314 -6.43 0.93 -23.71
CA TRP A 314 -5.52 0.72 -22.58
C TRP A 314 -5.14 -0.76 -22.42
N GLY A 315 -6.14 -1.65 -22.52
CA GLY A 315 -5.89 -3.09 -22.45
C GLY A 315 -4.99 -3.57 -23.59
N LEU A 316 -5.24 -3.11 -24.81
CA LEU A 316 -4.54 -3.55 -26.01
C LEU A 316 -3.11 -3.03 -26.09
N SER A 317 -2.86 -1.77 -25.70
CA SER A 317 -1.49 -1.22 -25.67
C SER A 317 -0.58 -2.04 -24.76
N LEU A 318 -1.04 -2.35 -23.55
CA LEU A 318 -0.30 -3.19 -22.61
C LEU A 318 -0.11 -4.64 -23.11
N ARG A 319 -1.10 -5.20 -23.83
CA ARG A 319 -0.96 -6.53 -24.44
C ARG A 319 0.08 -6.54 -25.54
N TYR A 320 0.05 -5.57 -26.46
CA TYR A 320 1.05 -5.46 -27.52
C TYR A 320 2.47 -5.32 -26.98
N LEU A 321 2.68 -4.53 -25.92
CA LEU A 321 3.99 -4.44 -25.26
C LEU A 321 4.44 -5.80 -24.71
N ARG A 322 3.55 -6.53 -24.04
CA ARG A 322 3.84 -7.87 -23.52
C ARG A 322 4.10 -8.88 -24.64
N GLU A 323 3.48 -8.72 -25.80
CA GLU A 323 3.71 -9.59 -26.96
C GLU A 323 4.91 -9.13 -27.83
N ASN A 324 5.66 -8.11 -27.39
CA ASN A 324 6.75 -7.49 -28.15
C ASN A 324 6.29 -6.91 -29.51
N ARG A 325 4.99 -6.60 -29.66
CA ARG A 325 4.38 -5.92 -30.81
C ARG A 325 4.55 -4.41 -30.67
N TRP A 326 5.81 -3.97 -30.58
CA TRP A 326 6.18 -2.61 -30.20
C TRP A 326 5.63 -1.53 -31.13
N ALA A 327 5.60 -1.81 -32.44
CA ALA A 327 5.11 -0.87 -33.44
C ALA A 327 3.61 -0.62 -33.28
N GLU A 328 2.82 -1.69 -33.09
CA GLU A 328 1.39 -1.57 -32.87
C GLU A 328 1.06 -0.96 -31.50
N ALA A 329 1.85 -1.28 -30.46
CA ALA A 329 1.72 -0.62 -29.16
C ALA A 329 1.93 0.88 -29.27
N LEU A 330 2.96 1.29 -30.01
CA LEU A 330 3.34 2.69 -30.17
C LEU A 330 2.22 3.52 -30.81
N VAL A 331 1.54 2.98 -31.82
CA VAL A 331 0.38 3.65 -32.45
C VAL A 331 -0.71 3.97 -31.43
N LEU A 332 -0.99 3.04 -30.50
CA LEU A 332 -1.98 3.26 -29.45
C LEU A 332 -1.49 4.27 -28.41
N LEU A 333 -0.21 4.20 -28.02
CA LEU A 333 0.38 5.07 -27.01
C LEU A 333 0.51 6.52 -27.48
N ASP A 334 0.86 6.75 -28.75
CA ASP A 334 0.88 8.09 -29.37
C ASP A 334 -0.53 8.70 -29.40
N ALA A 335 -1.58 7.92 -29.69
CA ALA A 335 -2.96 8.40 -29.62
C ALA A 335 -3.38 8.72 -28.17
N MET A 336 -3.00 7.87 -27.22
CA MET A 336 -3.30 8.06 -25.80
C MET A 336 -2.64 9.32 -25.24
N GLU A 337 -1.42 9.66 -25.67
CA GLU A 337 -0.72 10.89 -25.26
C GLU A 337 -1.50 12.17 -25.59
N GLN A 338 -2.30 12.16 -26.66
CA GLN A 338 -3.07 13.33 -27.10
C GLN A 338 -4.48 13.39 -26.49
N GLU A 339 -5.06 12.24 -26.19
CA GLU A 339 -6.50 12.12 -25.88
C GLU A 339 -6.78 11.82 -24.40
N GLU A 340 -5.84 11.23 -23.65
CA GLU A 340 -6.11 10.63 -22.34
C GLU A 340 -5.60 11.49 -21.18
N THR A 341 -6.50 11.84 -20.25
CA THR A 341 -6.16 12.61 -19.04
C THR A 341 -5.16 11.89 -18.13
N HIS A 342 -5.14 10.55 -18.14
CA HIS A 342 -4.30 9.72 -17.27
C HIS A 342 -3.14 9.04 -18.02
N TYR A 343 -2.71 9.65 -19.13
CA TYR A 343 -1.63 9.10 -19.97
C TYR A 343 -0.32 8.87 -19.20
N ASP A 344 -0.05 9.62 -18.14
CA ASP A 344 1.16 9.54 -17.31
C ASP A 344 1.47 8.12 -16.82
N ILE A 345 0.44 7.30 -16.60
CA ILE A 345 0.55 5.91 -16.17
C ILE A 345 1.18 5.02 -17.26
N PHE A 346 1.13 5.43 -18.53
CA PHE A 346 1.65 4.71 -19.71
C PHE A 346 2.94 5.31 -20.27
N LEU A 347 3.48 6.36 -19.64
CA LEU A 347 4.64 7.07 -20.15
C LEU A 347 5.87 6.16 -20.22
N GLU A 348 6.12 5.36 -19.18
CA GLU A 348 7.28 4.46 -19.16
C GLU A 348 7.17 3.40 -20.27
N GLU A 349 5.99 2.83 -20.45
CA GLU A 349 5.65 1.88 -21.51
C GLU A 349 5.89 2.47 -22.91
N HIS A 350 5.51 3.72 -23.11
CA HIS A 350 5.73 4.44 -24.36
C HIS A 350 7.23 4.62 -24.64
N LEU A 351 7.99 5.08 -23.65
CA LEU A 351 9.44 5.28 -23.76
C LEU A 351 10.17 3.95 -24.02
N ARG A 352 9.69 2.85 -23.41
CA ARG A 352 10.19 1.50 -23.67
C ARG A 352 9.89 1.04 -25.10
N ALA A 353 8.67 1.25 -25.61
CA ALA A 353 8.31 0.90 -26.98
C ALA A 353 9.18 1.65 -28.02
N LEU A 354 9.38 2.96 -27.84
CA LEU A 354 10.29 3.75 -28.67
C LEU A 354 11.71 3.20 -28.62
N THR A 355 12.22 2.88 -27.43
CA THR A 355 13.58 2.35 -27.27
C THR A 355 13.73 0.98 -27.94
N ALA A 356 12.74 0.09 -27.80
CA ALA A 356 12.73 -1.24 -28.41
C ALA A 356 12.73 -1.18 -29.95
N LEU A 357 12.15 -0.13 -30.53
CA LEU A 357 12.16 0.17 -31.96
C LEU A 357 13.43 0.91 -32.43
N GLY A 358 14.44 1.07 -31.57
CA GLY A 358 15.67 1.80 -31.88
C GLY A 358 15.53 3.32 -31.88
N ARG A 359 14.36 3.86 -31.49
CA ARG A 359 14.06 5.31 -31.44
C ARG A 359 14.41 5.91 -30.07
N ARG A 360 15.58 5.54 -29.54
CA ARG A 360 16.02 5.92 -28.19
C ARG A 360 16.23 7.42 -28.01
N GLU A 361 16.77 8.10 -29.02
CA GLU A 361 16.98 9.55 -28.99
C GLU A 361 15.65 10.32 -28.87
N GLU A 362 14.62 9.81 -29.55
CA GLU A 362 13.28 10.37 -29.47
C GLU A 362 12.66 10.15 -28.08
N ALA A 363 12.80 8.94 -27.52
CA ALA A 363 12.36 8.66 -26.15
C ALA A 363 13.03 9.62 -25.14
N VAL A 364 14.34 9.82 -25.23
CA VAL A 364 15.07 10.79 -24.38
C VAL A 364 14.53 12.20 -24.56
N LYS A 365 14.35 12.66 -25.80
CA LYS A 365 13.86 14.01 -26.12
C LYS A 365 12.45 14.23 -25.58
N ARG A 366 11.54 13.28 -25.80
CA ARG A 366 10.15 13.34 -25.35
C ARG A 366 10.09 13.40 -23.82
N PHE A 367 10.85 12.53 -23.14
CA PHE A 367 10.86 12.53 -21.68
C PHE A 367 11.53 13.77 -21.09
N SER A 368 12.62 14.26 -21.68
CA SER A 368 13.28 15.49 -21.21
C SER A 368 12.38 16.72 -21.37
N GLN A 369 11.68 16.86 -22.50
CA GLN A 369 10.72 17.96 -22.69
C GLN A 369 9.72 18.02 -21.55
N ARG A 370 9.14 16.87 -21.19
CA ARG A 370 8.19 16.77 -20.08
C ARG A 370 8.81 17.08 -18.71
N LEU A 371 9.99 16.52 -18.42
CA LEU A 371 10.65 16.73 -17.12
C LEU A 371 11.12 18.18 -16.92
N PHE A 372 11.37 18.92 -18.00
CA PHE A 372 11.87 20.30 -17.96
C PHE A 372 10.83 21.35 -18.38
N GLU A 373 9.58 20.96 -18.64
CA GLU A 373 8.51 21.89 -19.01
C GLU A 373 8.12 22.81 -17.85
N ASP A 374 7.95 22.25 -16.65
CA ASP A 374 7.74 22.99 -15.41
C ASP A 374 8.92 22.79 -14.46
N GLU A 375 9.74 23.84 -14.30
CA GLU A 375 10.88 23.82 -13.38
C GLU A 375 10.45 23.68 -11.91
N LYS A 376 9.22 24.07 -11.57
CA LYS A 376 8.67 23.98 -10.20
C LYS A 376 8.05 22.61 -9.91
N ALA A 377 7.75 21.82 -10.93
CA ALA A 377 7.25 20.47 -10.73
C ALA A 377 8.30 19.62 -10.02
N SER A 378 7.87 18.87 -8.99
CA SER A 378 8.74 17.94 -8.29
C SER A 378 9.10 16.76 -9.19
N VAL A 379 10.38 16.38 -9.24
CA VAL A 379 10.86 15.22 -10.01
C VAL A 379 11.08 14.04 -9.06
N GLY A 380 10.47 12.89 -9.36
CA GLY A 380 10.62 11.69 -8.56
C GLY A 380 11.95 10.95 -8.84
N TRP A 381 12.44 10.18 -7.87
CA TRP A 381 13.66 9.36 -8.05
C TRP A 381 13.51 8.35 -9.20
N ARG A 382 12.30 7.80 -9.40
CA ARG A 382 12.00 6.88 -10.50
C ARG A 382 12.13 7.55 -11.86
N ASP A 383 11.70 8.81 -11.99
CA ASP A 383 11.86 9.57 -13.23
C ASP A 383 13.34 9.81 -13.55
N VAL A 384 14.14 10.17 -12.52
CA VAL A 384 15.59 10.32 -12.67
C VAL A 384 16.24 9.01 -13.12
N LEU A 385 15.85 7.88 -12.53
CA LEU A 385 16.36 6.56 -12.93
C LEU A 385 15.96 6.22 -14.37
N LEU A 386 14.70 6.40 -14.74
CA LEU A 386 14.23 6.13 -16.10
C LEU A 386 14.97 7.00 -17.12
N TYR A 387 15.16 8.28 -16.82
CA TYR A 387 15.93 9.18 -17.66
C TYR A 387 17.40 8.74 -17.80
N ALA A 388 18.05 8.36 -16.70
CA ALA A 388 19.42 7.83 -16.72
C ALA A 388 19.52 6.53 -17.55
N ARG A 389 18.53 5.63 -17.41
CA ARG A 389 18.44 4.39 -18.21
C ARG A 389 18.27 4.68 -19.69
N LEU A 390 17.45 5.67 -20.06
CA LEU A 390 17.27 6.11 -21.45
C LEU A 390 18.52 6.79 -22.00
N LEU A 391 19.25 7.56 -21.21
CA LEU A 391 20.56 8.10 -21.63
C LEU A 391 21.63 7.03 -21.76
N GLY A 392 21.53 5.94 -20.99
CA GLY A 392 22.57 4.92 -20.90
C GLY A 392 23.83 5.44 -20.22
N ARG A 393 23.66 6.42 -19.32
CA ARG A 393 24.73 7.13 -18.64
C ARG A 393 24.47 7.17 -17.14
N GLY A 394 25.52 6.95 -16.36
CA GLY A 394 25.47 7.02 -14.91
C GLY A 394 25.45 8.46 -14.37
N PRO A 395 25.13 8.63 -13.08
CA PRO A 395 25.09 9.94 -12.43
C PRO A 395 26.47 10.61 -12.26
N ASN A 396 27.57 9.94 -12.65
CA ASN A 396 28.93 10.52 -12.62
C ASN A 396 29.44 10.91 -14.02
N ASP A 397 28.64 10.73 -15.08
CA ASP A 397 29.04 11.13 -16.43
C ASP A 397 29.01 12.66 -16.57
N ALA A 398 30.18 13.27 -16.78
CA ALA A 398 30.34 14.71 -16.96
C ALA A 398 29.60 15.26 -18.20
N GLY A 399 29.32 14.40 -19.18
CA GLY A 399 28.53 14.75 -20.37
C GLY A 399 27.03 14.80 -20.12
N ALA A 400 26.53 14.27 -19.00
CA ALA A 400 25.10 14.17 -18.69
C ALA A 400 24.59 15.37 -17.87
N LYS A 401 24.79 16.60 -18.36
CA LYS A 401 24.45 17.84 -17.64
C LYS A 401 22.98 17.89 -17.20
N ASP A 402 22.06 17.45 -18.05
CA ASP A 402 20.62 17.46 -17.72
C ASP A 402 20.26 16.43 -16.65
N LEU A 403 20.94 15.26 -16.64
CA LEU A 403 20.79 14.31 -15.53
C LEU A 403 21.25 14.92 -14.20
N GLN A 404 22.34 15.70 -14.18
CA GLN A 404 22.78 16.39 -12.97
C GLN A 404 21.74 17.40 -12.46
N LYS A 405 21.10 18.15 -13.37
CA LYS A 405 20.02 19.08 -13.01
C LYS A 405 18.82 18.35 -12.41
N LEU A 406 18.42 17.21 -12.97
CA LEU A 406 17.32 16.42 -12.45
C LEU A 406 17.64 15.82 -11.07
N ILE A 407 18.87 15.36 -10.86
CA ILE A 407 19.33 14.90 -9.54
C ILE A 407 19.21 16.04 -8.51
N ALA A 408 19.67 17.24 -8.83
CA ALA A 408 19.56 18.38 -7.93
C ALA A 408 18.09 18.73 -7.57
N ARG A 409 17.17 18.65 -8.54
CA ARG A 409 15.73 18.88 -8.33
C ARG A 409 15.05 17.78 -7.50
N ALA A 410 15.47 16.53 -7.64
CA ALA A 410 14.85 15.38 -6.98
C ALA A 410 15.23 15.22 -5.49
N VAL A 411 16.05 16.13 -4.96
CA VAL A 411 16.69 16.02 -3.63
C VAL A 411 16.10 16.98 -2.60
N GLU A 412 15.11 17.80 -2.94
CA GLU A 412 14.45 18.70 -1.97
C GLU A 412 13.99 17.93 -0.71
N GLY A 413 14.71 18.15 0.42
CA GLY A 413 14.46 17.46 1.70
C GLY A 413 14.98 16.02 1.82
N ARG A 414 15.81 15.53 0.89
CA ARG A 414 16.40 14.18 0.87
C ARG A 414 17.93 14.24 0.74
N SER A 415 18.62 13.10 0.85
CA SER A 415 20.08 13.03 0.63
C SER A 415 20.39 12.84 -0.86
N GLU A 416 21.20 13.76 -1.42
CA GLU A 416 21.73 13.65 -2.78
C GLU A 416 22.60 12.41 -2.93
N GLU A 417 23.43 12.13 -1.93
CA GLU A 417 24.36 11.01 -1.91
C GLU A 417 23.61 9.68 -1.96
N LEU A 418 22.49 9.56 -1.24
CA LEU A 418 21.66 8.37 -1.26
C LEU A 418 21.00 8.18 -2.63
N LEU A 419 20.48 9.25 -3.25
CA LEU A 419 19.93 9.19 -4.61
C LEU A 419 21.00 8.72 -5.61
N ARG A 420 22.19 9.34 -5.58
CA ARG A 420 23.31 8.96 -6.47
C ARG A 420 23.75 7.51 -6.27
N ALA A 421 23.92 7.06 -5.02
CA ALA A 421 24.28 5.68 -4.74
C ALA A 421 23.19 4.70 -5.24
N TRP A 422 21.92 5.06 -5.11
CA TRP A 422 20.80 4.26 -5.63
C TRP A 422 20.77 4.22 -7.15
N LEU A 423 21.01 5.34 -7.84
CA LEU A 423 21.13 5.37 -9.30
C LEU A 423 22.31 4.53 -9.80
N GLU A 424 23.49 4.68 -9.19
CA GLU A 424 24.69 3.89 -9.50
C GLU A 424 24.43 2.40 -9.32
N ALA A 425 23.81 1.98 -8.21
CA ALA A 425 23.48 0.60 -7.95
C ALA A 425 22.43 0.05 -8.94
N SER A 426 21.41 0.85 -9.26
CA SER A 426 20.31 0.46 -10.18
C SER A 426 20.75 0.34 -11.63
N LEU A 427 21.76 1.09 -12.05
CA LEU A 427 22.41 1.00 -13.36
C LEU A 427 23.54 -0.04 -13.38
N GLY A 428 23.85 -0.63 -12.23
CA GLY A 428 24.92 -1.62 -12.08
C GLY A 428 26.30 -1.02 -12.33
N GLU A 429 26.58 0.18 -11.85
CA GLU A 429 27.93 0.76 -11.91
C GLU A 429 28.95 -0.10 -11.15
N SER A 430 30.20 -0.13 -11.62
CA SER A 430 31.24 -0.98 -10.99
C SER A 430 31.69 -0.44 -9.63
N LYS A 431 31.58 0.88 -9.43
CA LYS A 431 31.90 1.58 -8.20
C LYS A 431 30.66 2.32 -7.74
N VAL A 432 29.92 1.70 -6.83
CA VAL A 432 28.82 2.37 -6.11
C VAL A 432 29.40 3.14 -4.94
N ARG A 433 28.99 4.38 -4.78
CA ARG A 433 29.38 5.28 -3.70
C ARG A 433 29.01 4.68 -2.34
N ALA A 434 29.85 4.92 -1.35
CA ALA A 434 29.55 4.58 0.02
C ALA A 434 28.33 5.38 0.52
N LEU A 435 27.43 4.70 1.22
CA LEU A 435 26.28 5.36 1.85
C LEU A 435 26.75 6.28 2.99
N PRO A 436 26.14 7.46 3.17
CA PRO A 436 26.40 8.33 4.30
C PRO A 436 26.26 7.60 5.65
N ALA A 437 27.13 7.92 6.60
CA ALA A 437 27.03 7.42 7.97
C ALA A 437 25.77 7.97 8.66
N GLY A 438 25.14 7.17 9.52
CA GLY A 438 23.97 7.59 10.30
C GLY A 438 22.61 7.48 9.58
N LEU A 439 22.58 7.02 8.32
CA LEU A 439 21.31 6.66 7.68
C LEU A 439 20.67 5.46 8.37
N ASP A 440 19.34 5.49 8.50
CA ASP A 440 18.58 4.35 8.99
C ASP A 440 18.80 3.14 8.07
N VAL A 441 19.32 2.06 8.64
CA VAL A 441 19.60 0.80 7.93
C VAL A 441 18.34 0.14 7.37
N ASN A 442 17.16 0.50 7.89
CA ASN A 442 15.86 0.02 7.44
C ASN A 442 15.20 0.93 6.40
N ASN A 443 15.82 2.08 6.07
CA ASN A 443 15.34 2.94 5.00
C ASN A 443 15.28 2.17 3.68
N ALA A 444 14.15 2.24 2.98
CA ALA A 444 13.90 1.48 1.76
C ALA A 444 14.99 1.67 0.69
N SER A 445 15.44 2.91 0.48
CA SER A 445 16.48 3.22 -0.50
C SER A 445 17.86 2.70 -0.08
N VAL A 446 18.18 2.73 1.23
CA VAL A 446 19.42 2.14 1.77
C VAL A 446 19.43 0.62 1.56
N VAL A 447 18.32 -0.05 1.86
CA VAL A 447 18.17 -1.49 1.61
C VAL A 447 18.31 -1.80 0.12
N ALA A 448 17.65 -1.02 -0.76
CA ALA A 448 17.74 -1.20 -2.20
C ALA A 448 19.17 -1.04 -2.74
N VAL A 449 19.91 -0.02 -2.30
CA VAL A 449 21.33 0.17 -2.66
C VAL A 449 22.14 -1.06 -2.29
N ARG A 450 21.97 -1.59 -1.08
CA ARG A 450 22.71 -2.77 -0.60
C ARG A 450 22.37 -4.02 -1.42
N VAL A 451 21.09 -4.25 -1.70
CA VAL A 451 20.62 -5.39 -2.51
C VAL A 451 21.17 -5.28 -3.94
N LEU A 452 20.99 -4.15 -4.61
CA LEU A 452 21.41 -3.94 -6.00
C LEU A 452 22.94 -3.99 -6.16
N THR A 453 23.68 -3.42 -5.22
CA THR A 453 25.17 -3.49 -5.22
C THR A 453 25.66 -4.92 -5.04
N ALA A 454 24.99 -5.71 -4.19
CA ALA A 454 25.31 -7.12 -4.01
C ALA A 454 24.93 -7.96 -5.25
N LEU A 455 23.74 -7.70 -5.81
CA LEU A 455 23.23 -8.32 -7.04
C LEU A 455 24.18 -8.11 -8.22
N ALA A 456 24.76 -6.91 -8.37
CA ALA A 456 25.71 -6.61 -9.44
C ALA A 456 26.96 -7.51 -9.42
N LYS A 457 27.26 -8.16 -8.29
CA LYS A 457 28.37 -9.11 -8.14
C LYS A 457 27.93 -10.54 -8.45
N SER A 458 26.92 -11.04 -7.73
CA SER A 458 26.37 -12.38 -7.89
C SER A 458 25.06 -12.54 -7.10
N PRO A 459 24.19 -13.51 -7.46
CA PRO A 459 22.99 -13.81 -6.66
C PRO A 459 23.32 -14.26 -5.23
N GLU A 460 24.40 -15.02 -5.03
CA GLU A 460 24.83 -15.48 -3.69
C GLU A 460 25.23 -14.32 -2.78
N SER A 461 25.86 -13.29 -3.34
CA SER A 461 26.20 -12.07 -2.61
C SER A 461 24.96 -11.33 -2.14
N ALA A 462 23.90 -11.33 -2.95
CA ALA A 462 22.63 -10.68 -2.62
C ALA A 462 21.80 -11.45 -1.58
N ALA A 463 21.91 -12.78 -1.54
CA ALA A 463 21.11 -13.64 -0.64
C ALA A 463 21.14 -13.18 0.82
N ARG A 464 22.33 -12.87 1.36
CA ARG A 464 22.48 -12.42 2.77
C ARG A 464 21.79 -11.09 3.05
N VAL A 465 21.78 -10.19 2.07
CA VAL A 465 21.12 -8.88 2.20
C VAL A 465 19.61 -9.06 2.07
N CYS A 466 19.15 -9.86 1.11
CA CYS A 466 17.73 -10.16 0.89
C CYS A 466 17.10 -10.90 2.08
N ALA A 467 17.85 -11.76 2.78
CA ALA A 467 17.37 -12.47 3.97
C ALA A 467 16.89 -11.49 5.07
N THR A 468 17.58 -10.36 5.22
CA THR A 468 17.25 -9.33 6.22
C THR A 468 16.49 -8.13 5.65
N ALA A 469 16.36 -8.03 4.32
CA ALA A 469 15.61 -6.96 3.67
C ALA A 469 14.12 -7.06 4.00
N ASN A 470 13.52 -5.88 4.22
CA ASN A 470 12.07 -5.70 4.34
C ASN A 470 11.44 -5.47 2.95
N ARG A 471 10.11 -5.64 2.86
CA ARG A 471 9.35 -5.46 1.62
C ARG A 471 9.44 -4.03 1.07
N ALA A 472 9.51 -3.02 1.94
CA ALA A 472 9.68 -1.63 1.55
C ALA A 472 10.98 -1.42 0.75
N GLY A 473 12.09 -2.04 1.16
CA GLY A 473 13.34 -2.05 0.42
C GLY A 473 13.19 -2.63 -0.99
N PHE A 474 12.48 -3.75 -1.14
CA PHE A 474 12.23 -4.37 -2.44
C PHE A 474 11.39 -3.50 -3.39
N SER A 475 10.50 -2.64 -2.87
CA SER A 475 9.74 -1.68 -3.69
C SER A 475 10.64 -0.66 -4.42
N GLN A 476 11.87 -0.46 -3.93
CA GLN A 476 12.90 0.38 -4.53
C GLN A 476 13.98 -0.40 -5.29
N VAL A 477 14.00 -1.74 -5.17
CA VAL A 477 14.87 -2.63 -5.97
C VAL A 477 14.34 -2.76 -7.40
N GLY A 478 13.01 -2.69 -7.58
CA GLY A 478 12.34 -2.86 -8.86
C GLY A 478 11.97 -4.32 -9.14
N THR A 479 10.92 -4.53 -9.96
CA THR A 479 10.37 -5.86 -10.24
C THR A 479 11.35 -6.74 -11.01
N GLU A 480 12.08 -6.18 -11.99
CA GLU A 480 13.13 -6.86 -12.77
C GLU A 480 14.20 -7.51 -11.85
N ALA A 481 14.83 -6.72 -10.97
CA ALA A 481 15.84 -7.23 -10.05
C ALA A 481 15.26 -8.21 -9.03
N GLY A 482 14.08 -7.91 -8.49
CA GLY A 482 13.41 -8.78 -7.52
C GLY A 482 13.08 -10.15 -8.13
N LEU A 483 12.58 -10.20 -9.36
CA LEU A 483 12.27 -11.43 -10.08
C LEU A 483 13.55 -12.21 -10.45
N LEU A 484 14.60 -11.52 -10.90
CA LEU A 484 15.91 -12.12 -11.16
C LEU A 484 16.46 -12.81 -9.90
N LEU A 485 16.40 -12.13 -8.75
CA LEU A 485 16.83 -12.67 -7.46
C LEU A 485 15.98 -13.87 -7.03
N ALA A 486 14.65 -13.74 -7.07
CA ALA A 486 13.75 -14.82 -6.69
C ALA A 486 14.01 -16.09 -7.53
N GLY A 487 14.16 -15.93 -8.86
CA GLY A 487 14.46 -17.04 -9.75
C GLY A 487 15.84 -17.66 -9.49
N GLU A 488 16.88 -16.85 -9.25
CA GLU A 488 18.21 -17.38 -8.90
C GLU A 488 18.23 -18.08 -7.54
N PHE A 489 17.50 -17.58 -6.53
CA PHE A 489 17.40 -18.24 -5.23
C PHE A 489 16.71 -19.60 -5.36
N GLU A 490 15.64 -19.70 -6.15
CA GLU A 490 14.99 -20.99 -6.44
C GLU A 490 15.95 -21.92 -7.20
N ARG A 491 16.69 -21.40 -8.20
CA ARG A 491 17.70 -22.18 -8.94
C ARG A 491 18.80 -22.72 -8.02
N LEU A 492 19.15 -21.97 -6.98
CA LEU A 492 20.16 -22.31 -5.97
C LEU A 492 19.58 -23.11 -4.79
N GLY A 493 18.29 -23.50 -4.83
CA GLY A 493 17.67 -24.36 -3.82
C GLY A 493 17.20 -23.65 -2.54
N ASP A 494 17.16 -22.32 -2.51
CA ASP A 494 16.58 -21.55 -1.40
C ASP A 494 15.16 -21.06 -1.75
N SER A 495 14.22 -22.01 -1.78
CA SER A 495 12.81 -21.74 -2.11
C SER A 495 12.13 -20.78 -1.13
N ALA A 496 12.56 -20.77 0.13
CA ALA A 496 11.98 -19.88 1.15
C ALA A 496 12.36 -18.42 0.87
N LEU A 497 13.63 -18.15 0.58
CA LEU A 497 14.07 -16.81 0.21
C LEU A 497 13.54 -16.38 -1.16
N ALA A 498 13.43 -17.32 -2.10
CA ALA A 498 12.81 -17.10 -3.40
C ALA A 498 11.35 -16.64 -3.26
N ALA A 499 10.53 -17.37 -2.49
CA ALA A 499 9.14 -17.02 -2.22
C ALA A 499 9.02 -15.65 -1.53
N LYS A 500 9.81 -15.40 -0.49
CA LYS A 500 9.84 -14.10 0.22
C LYS A 500 10.18 -12.95 -0.72
N THR A 501 11.19 -13.15 -1.57
CA THR A 501 11.69 -12.13 -2.50
C THR A 501 10.65 -11.86 -3.60
N LEU A 502 10.03 -12.90 -4.16
CA LEU A 502 8.95 -12.78 -5.13
C LEU A 502 7.76 -12.03 -4.55
N GLU A 503 7.31 -12.40 -3.35
CA GLU A 503 6.20 -11.72 -2.67
C GLU A 503 6.48 -10.23 -2.49
N ALA A 504 7.72 -9.88 -2.14
CA ALA A 504 8.12 -8.50 -1.92
C ALA A 504 8.07 -7.63 -3.19
N THR A 505 8.15 -8.23 -4.39
CA THR A 505 8.03 -7.51 -5.67
C THR A 505 6.61 -7.01 -5.97
N GLY A 506 5.58 -7.66 -5.40
CA GLY A 506 4.18 -7.37 -5.73
C GLY A 506 3.74 -7.80 -7.13
N LEU A 507 4.53 -8.61 -7.84
CA LEU A 507 4.23 -9.11 -9.18
C LEU A 507 2.97 -9.98 -9.24
N GLU A 508 2.33 -9.98 -10.41
CA GLU A 508 1.24 -10.89 -10.78
C GLU A 508 1.75 -12.29 -11.19
N LEU A 509 2.67 -12.83 -10.41
CA LEU A 509 3.30 -14.14 -10.61
C LEU A 509 3.23 -14.93 -9.32
N THR A 510 2.70 -16.16 -9.37
CA THR A 510 2.71 -17.04 -8.20
C THR A 510 4.07 -17.71 -8.02
N PHE A 511 4.36 -18.15 -6.79
CA PHE A 511 5.61 -18.86 -6.51
C PHE A 511 5.70 -20.21 -7.26
N GLU A 512 4.56 -20.90 -7.44
CA GLU A 512 4.51 -22.13 -8.23
C GLU A 512 4.89 -21.87 -9.69
N GLU A 513 4.38 -20.80 -10.30
CA GLU A 513 4.71 -20.44 -11.69
C GLU A 513 6.19 -20.08 -11.85
N LEU A 514 6.76 -19.34 -10.89
CA LEU A 514 8.20 -19.08 -10.84
C LEU A 514 8.97 -20.40 -10.79
N ARG A 515 8.67 -21.26 -9.81
CA ARG A 515 9.33 -22.56 -9.61
C ARG A 515 9.25 -23.43 -10.85
N ASP A 516 8.07 -23.61 -11.42
CA ASP A 516 7.85 -24.44 -12.60
C ASP A 516 8.66 -23.92 -13.81
N THR A 517 8.76 -22.59 -13.95
CA THR A 517 9.57 -21.98 -15.00
C THR A 517 11.06 -22.20 -14.76
N VAL A 518 11.51 -21.97 -13.53
CA VAL A 518 12.90 -22.22 -13.11
C VAL A 518 13.27 -23.68 -13.26
N HIS A 519 12.37 -24.65 -13.06
CA HIS A 519 12.69 -26.08 -13.25
C HIS A 519 12.39 -26.61 -14.66
N GLY A 520 11.72 -25.82 -15.50
CA GLY A 520 11.47 -26.14 -16.91
C GLY A 520 10.18 -26.93 -17.15
N ALA A 521 9.31 -27.04 -16.14
CA ALA A 521 7.94 -27.53 -16.28
C ALA A 521 7.04 -26.52 -17.01
N ARG A 522 7.44 -25.24 -17.03
CA ARG A 522 6.75 -24.14 -17.72
C ARG A 522 7.73 -23.28 -18.52
N THR A 523 7.26 -22.66 -19.60
CA THR A 523 8.06 -21.71 -20.38
C THR A 523 7.80 -20.27 -19.95
N VAL A 524 8.77 -19.38 -20.13
CA VAL A 524 8.64 -17.96 -19.77
C VAL A 524 7.53 -17.28 -20.60
N GLU A 525 7.39 -17.67 -21.87
CA GLU A 525 6.41 -17.12 -22.81
C GLU A 525 4.95 -17.42 -22.40
N SER A 526 4.73 -18.46 -21.61
CA SER A 526 3.40 -18.77 -21.06
C SER A 526 2.96 -17.81 -19.95
N LEU A 527 3.89 -17.04 -19.37
CA LEU A 527 3.64 -16.10 -18.28
C LEU A 527 3.18 -14.74 -18.80
N ALA A 528 1.97 -14.68 -19.35
CA ALA A 528 1.41 -13.48 -19.98
C ALA A 528 1.22 -12.25 -19.06
N ALA A 529 1.56 -12.34 -17.77
CA ALA A 529 1.55 -11.21 -16.84
C ALA A 529 2.79 -10.33 -17.00
N LEU A 530 3.91 -10.95 -17.33
CA LEU A 530 5.23 -10.37 -17.21
C LEU A 530 5.51 -9.40 -18.35
N ASP A 531 6.09 -8.25 -18.01
CA ASP A 531 6.64 -7.32 -18.99
C ASP A 531 7.96 -7.83 -19.60
N GLY A 532 8.52 -7.08 -20.56
CA GLY A 532 9.77 -7.48 -21.22
C GLY A 532 10.97 -7.58 -20.27
N ALA A 533 11.13 -6.67 -19.32
CA ALA A 533 12.26 -6.69 -18.40
C ALA A 533 12.16 -7.87 -17.41
N GLU A 534 10.94 -8.18 -16.96
CA GLU A 534 10.63 -9.32 -16.10
C GLU A 534 10.87 -10.66 -16.82
N ARG A 535 10.47 -10.77 -18.08
CA ARG A 535 10.78 -11.97 -18.88
C ARG A 535 12.26 -12.08 -19.18
N ALA A 536 12.96 -10.97 -19.44
CA ALA A 536 14.41 -10.97 -19.61
C ALA A 536 15.12 -11.54 -18.36
N ALA A 537 14.64 -11.17 -17.17
CA ALA A 537 15.13 -11.72 -15.90
C ALA A 537 14.94 -13.24 -15.82
N LEU A 538 13.75 -13.76 -16.11
CA LEU A 538 13.51 -15.21 -16.08
C LEU A 538 14.24 -15.97 -17.18
N HIS A 539 14.35 -15.43 -18.39
CA HIS A 539 15.15 -16.03 -19.45
C HIS A 539 16.62 -16.13 -19.05
N LEU A 540 17.16 -15.13 -18.35
CA LEU A 540 18.52 -15.20 -17.80
C LEU A 540 18.64 -16.32 -16.75
N VAL A 541 17.69 -16.46 -15.83
CA VAL A 541 17.69 -17.56 -14.84
C VAL A 541 17.65 -18.92 -15.52
N VAL A 542 16.78 -19.08 -16.52
CA VAL A 542 16.67 -20.31 -17.32
C VAL A 542 17.96 -20.60 -18.06
N ALA A 543 18.58 -19.59 -18.68
CA ALA A 543 19.86 -19.72 -19.36
C ALA A 543 20.95 -20.22 -18.40
N ARG A 544 21.06 -19.60 -17.22
CA ARG A 544 22.04 -19.96 -16.20
C ARG A 544 21.82 -21.37 -15.65
N ARG A 545 20.56 -21.78 -15.46
CA ARG A 545 20.23 -23.17 -15.08
C ARG A 545 20.67 -24.17 -16.15
N LEU A 546 20.37 -23.90 -17.42
CA LEU A 546 20.75 -24.77 -18.52
C LEU A 546 22.28 -24.91 -18.58
N GLU A 547 23.00 -23.79 -18.47
CA GLU A 547 24.46 -23.76 -18.46
C GLU A 547 25.07 -24.52 -17.27
N ALA A 548 24.52 -24.35 -16.06
CA ALA A 548 24.95 -25.10 -14.88
C ALA A 548 24.76 -26.64 -15.01
N ARG A 549 23.85 -27.08 -15.90
CA ARG A 549 23.61 -28.50 -16.21
C ARG A 549 24.36 -28.97 -17.47
N GLY A 550 25.19 -28.12 -18.08
CA GLY A 550 25.89 -28.43 -19.34
C GLY A 550 24.98 -28.48 -20.57
N ALA A 551 23.75 -27.95 -20.47
CA ALA A 551 22.81 -27.87 -21.60
C ALA A 551 23.00 -26.58 -22.41
N ASN A 552 22.48 -26.56 -23.65
CA ASN A 552 22.58 -25.38 -24.51
C ASN A 552 21.72 -24.22 -24.00
N ALA A 553 22.36 -23.14 -23.56
CA ALA A 553 21.72 -21.93 -23.02
C ALA A 553 21.62 -20.77 -24.04
N GLN A 554 22.16 -20.91 -25.25
CA GLN A 554 22.33 -19.79 -26.19
C GLN A 554 21.02 -19.08 -26.54
N LYS A 555 19.95 -19.85 -26.81
CA LYS A 555 18.63 -19.30 -27.13
C LYS A 555 18.06 -18.47 -25.96
N ALA A 556 18.16 -18.97 -24.73
CA ALA A 556 17.66 -18.27 -23.56
C ALA A 556 18.46 -16.98 -23.28
N TYR A 557 19.79 -17.01 -23.44
CA TYR A 557 20.61 -15.80 -23.37
C TYR A 557 20.26 -14.78 -24.48
N ALA A 558 19.95 -15.23 -25.69
CA ALA A 558 19.53 -14.35 -26.77
C ALA A 558 18.20 -13.65 -26.46
N LEU A 559 17.20 -14.40 -25.95
CA LEU A 559 15.92 -13.84 -25.52
C LEU A 559 16.10 -12.83 -24.38
N ALA A 560 16.91 -13.17 -23.36
CA ALA A 560 17.20 -12.24 -22.27
C ALA A 560 17.82 -10.91 -22.76
N ARG A 561 18.73 -10.95 -23.75
CA ARG A 561 19.29 -9.74 -24.36
C ARG A 561 18.28 -8.96 -25.20
N GLN A 562 17.43 -9.67 -25.93
CA GLN A 562 16.41 -9.06 -26.78
C GLN A 562 15.38 -8.28 -25.95
N GLU A 563 14.99 -8.82 -24.80
CA GLU A 563 13.93 -8.23 -23.97
C GLU A 563 14.45 -7.22 -22.93
N ALA A 564 15.74 -7.25 -22.59
CA ALA A 564 16.39 -6.25 -21.74
C ALA A 564 16.68 -4.94 -22.50
N VAL A 565 15.62 -4.22 -22.87
CA VAL A 565 15.65 -3.02 -23.73
C VAL A 565 16.41 -1.84 -23.09
N LEU A 566 16.33 -1.70 -21.76
CA LEU A 566 16.97 -0.62 -21.01
C LEU A 566 18.10 -1.16 -20.13
N PRO A 567 19.16 -0.37 -19.89
CA PRO A 567 20.20 -0.70 -18.90
C PRO A 567 19.59 -0.92 -17.51
N GLY A 568 20.07 -1.94 -16.83
CA GLY A 568 19.54 -2.36 -15.54
C GLY A 568 20.11 -3.69 -15.06
N PRO A 569 19.54 -4.25 -13.98
CA PRO A 569 19.98 -5.48 -13.33
C PRO A 569 20.28 -6.64 -14.28
N VAL A 570 19.40 -6.93 -15.25
CA VAL A 570 19.60 -8.05 -16.18
C VAL A 570 20.76 -7.78 -17.13
N THR A 571 20.87 -6.57 -17.69
CA THR A 571 22.00 -6.20 -18.56
C THR A 571 23.34 -6.23 -17.81
N THR A 572 23.35 -5.82 -16.53
CA THR A 572 24.54 -5.91 -15.67
C THR A 572 24.92 -7.36 -15.41
N ALA A 573 23.96 -8.21 -15.08
CA ALA A 573 24.17 -9.63 -14.84
C ALA A 573 24.71 -10.34 -16.09
N LEU A 574 24.11 -10.08 -17.26
CA LEU A 574 24.57 -10.61 -18.56
C LEU A 574 26.02 -10.23 -18.88
N ALA A 575 26.47 -9.05 -18.44
CA ALA A 575 27.81 -8.55 -18.73
C ALA A 575 28.88 -9.00 -17.72
N ARG A 576 28.49 -9.23 -16.46
CA ARG A 576 29.47 -9.33 -15.35
C ARG A 576 29.39 -10.60 -14.52
N TRP A 577 28.27 -11.30 -14.52
CA TRP A 577 28.16 -12.48 -13.68
C TRP A 577 29.05 -13.60 -14.19
N PRO A 578 29.69 -14.34 -13.27
CA PRO A 578 30.44 -15.53 -13.66
C PRO A 578 29.50 -16.60 -14.23
N VAL A 579 30.09 -17.47 -15.04
CA VAL A 579 29.45 -18.71 -15.51
C VAL A 579 28.98 -19.49 -14.27
N PRO A 580 27.70 -19.92 -14.22
CA PRO A 580 27.18 -20.66 -13.08
C PRO A 580 27.85 -22.03 -13.00
N VAL A 581 28.32 -22.38 -11.80
CA VAL A 581 28.82 -23.73 -11.51
C VAL A 581 27.65 -24.62 -11.10
N ALA A 582 27.72 -25.92 -11.38
CA ALA A 582 26.78 -26.89 -10.83
C ALA A 582 26.87 -26.87 -9.29
N SER A 583 25.97 -26.14 -8.64
CA SER A 583 25.94 -26.04 -7.18
C SER A 583 25.12 -27.18 -6.58
N GLY A 584 25.69 -27.89 -5.62
CA GLY A 584 24.95 -28.71 -4.65
C GLY A 584 24.65 -27.98 -3.33
N SER A 585 25.10 -26.73 -3.18
CA SER A 585 24.91 -25.94 -1.96
C SER A 585 23.73 -24.97 -2.08
N VAL A 586 22.97 -24.88 -0.98
CA VAL A 586 21.85 -23.95 -0.80
C VAL A 586 22.37 -22.52 -0.64
N ALA A 587 21.79 -21.56 -1.36
CA ALA A 587 22.13 -20.15 -1.20
C ALA A 587 21.96 -19.71 0.27
N GLY A 588 22.91 -18.93 0.81
CA GLY A 588 22.81 -18.39 2.17
C GLY A 588 23.37 -19.27 3.29
N VAL A 589 23.58 -20.58 3.06
CA VAL A 589 24.40 -21.41 3.94
C VAL A 589 25.86 -21.10 3.60
N GLY A 590 26.52 -20.26 4.38
CA GLY A 590 27.94 -20.03 4.21
C GLY A 590 28.68 -21.36 4.22
N THR A 591 29.49 -21.63 3.20
CA THR A 591 30.66 -22.49 3.42
C THR A 591 31.39 -21.94 4.65
N PRO A 592 31.60 -22.76 5.69
CA PRO A 592 32.15 -22.31 6.97
C PRO A 592 33.50 -21.58 6.81
#